data_AF-A0A1H9EV97-F1
#
_entry.id   AF-A0A1H9EV97-F1
#
_cell.length_a   1.000
_cell.length_b   1.000
_cell.length_c   1.000
_cell.angle_alpha   90.00
_cell.angle_beta   90.00
_cell.angle_gamma   90.00
#
_symmetry.space_group_name_H-M   'P 1'
#
loop_
_entity.id
_entity.type
_entity.pdbx_description
1 polymer ?
#
loop_
_entity_poly.entity_id
_entity_poly.type
_entity_poly.pdbx_seq_one_letter_code
_entity_poly.pdbx_strand_id
1 'polypeptide(L)'
;MPKVKKPKKNRTITNAGVFNPIGTKLRTAKRPAGGNVQPLDVDSYANLKKREKVGDNLEHDHIPSSAALKKAEEKRLGRKLTRQEADALHNKANAIEVPKDVHAKSDTYRGKNTKKQIEDDAADLSKAANRDYATTRKNLLAHGYSAKDVDAALDELRAANRKKGI
;
A
#
# COMPACT_ATOMS: atom_id res chain seq x y z
N MET A 1 11.28 -65.10 23.25
CA MET A 1 10.85 -64.13 24.30
C MET A 1 10.62 -62.77 23.64
N PRO A 2 9.39 -62.22 23.63
CA PRO A 2 9.10 -60.93 23.01
C PRO A 2 9.50 -59.76 23.92
N LYS A 3 10.22 -58.77 23.38
CA LYS A 3 10.62 -57.56 24.10
C LYS A 3 9.44 -56.58 24.21
N VAL A 4 8.98 -56.34 25.43
CA VAL A 4 7.94 -55.35 25.76
C VAL A 4 8.48 -53.93 25.50
N LYS A 5 7.83 -53.17 24.60
CA LYS A 5 8.10 -51.75 24.38
C LYS A 5 7.29 -50.91 25.37
N LYS A 6 7.96 -50.01 26.11
CA LYS A 6 7.32 -49.02 27.00
C LYS A 6 6.60 -47.94 26.17
N PRO A 7 5.45 -47.40 26.64
CA PRO A 7 4.70 -46.37 25.91
C PRO A 7 5.43 -45.01 25.93
N LYS A 8 5.47 -44.33 24.78
CA LYS A 8 5.98 -42.96 24.64
C LYS A 8 4.89 -41.96 25.04
N LYS A 9 5.24 -40.98 25.87
CA LYS A 9 4.37 -39.86 26.26
C LYS A 9 4.07 -38.98 25.04
N ASN A 10 2.79 -38.69 24.81
CA ASN A 10 2.34 -37.69 23.85
C ASN A 10 2.84 -36.31 24.28
N ARG A 11 3.58 -35.63 23.39
CA ARG A 11 3.90 -34.20 23.51
C ARG A 11 3.22 -33.47 22.36
N THR A 12 2.25 -32.64 22.73
CA THR A 12 1.54 -31.70 21.89
C THR A 12 2.55 -30.72 21.28
N ILE A 13 2.58 -30.65 19.95
CA ILE A 13 3.38 -29.67 19.19
C ILE A 13 2.51 -28.42 18.99
N THR A 14 2.67 -27.44 19.88
CA THR A 14 2.20 -26.07 19.66
C THR A 14 3.33 -25.27 19.00
N ASN A 15 3.41 -25.30 17.67
CA ASN A 15 4.24 -24.34 16.93
C ASN A 15 3.39 -23.14 16.52
N ALA A 16 3.07 -22.29 17.50
CA ALA A 16 2.71 -20.91 17.23
C ALA A 16 4.03 -20.15 17.01
N GLY A 17 4.34 -19.87 15.74
CA GLY A 17 5.44 -18.98 15.38
C GLY A 17 5.23 -17.63 16.07
N VAL A 18 6.21 -17.25 16.87
CA VAL A 18 6.23 -16.02 17.67
C VAL A 18 6.28 -14.83 16.72
N PHE A 19 5.11 -14.26 16.41
CA PHE A 19 5.01 -12.92 15.86
C PHE A 19 5.20 -11.94 17.02
N ASN A 20 6.42 -11.42 17.17
CA ASN A 20 6.69 -10.33 18.10
C ASN A 20 5.99 -9.06 17.59
N PRO A 21 5.00 -8.49 18.31
CA PRO A 21 4.48 -7.19 17.95
C PRO A 21 5.55 -6.16 18.28
N ILE A 22 6.15 -5.57 17.23
CA ILE A 22 7.09 -4.45 17.37
C ILE A 22 6.39 -3.33 18.15
N GLY A 23 7.00 -2.97 19.28
CA GLY A 23 6.44 -2.08 20.29
C GLY A 23 5.79 -0.79 19.78
N THR A 24 4.68 -0.48 20.42
CA THR A 24 3.94 0.78 20.40
C THR A 24 4.79 1.93 20.92
N LYS A 25 5.58 2.56 20.05
CA LYS A 25 5.98 3.97 20.25
C LYS A 25 5.12 4.84 19.35
N LEU A 26 4.37 5.77 19.96
CA LEU A 26 3.68 6.87 19.25
C LEU A 26 4.69 7.53 18.30
N ARG A 27 4.43 7.51 16.99
CA ARG A 27 5.29 8.18 16.00
C ARG A 27 4.65 9.49 15.60
N THR A 28 5.12 10.59 16.21
CA THR A 28 4.62 11.96 15.96
C THR A 28 5.60 12.84 15.19
N ALA A 29 6.65 12.26 14.60
CA ALA A 29 7.66 13.02 13.84
C ALA A 29 7.77 12.51 12.40
N LYS A 30 7.82 13.45 11.45
CA LYS A 30 8.21 13.20 10.05
C LYS A 30 9.56 12.49 10.05
N ARG A 31 9.59 11.28 9.49
CA ARG A 31 10.73 10.36 9.62
C ARG A 31 11.95 10.87 8.82
N PRO A 32 13.16 10.75 9.37
CA PRO A 32 14.38 11.23 8.70
C PRO A 32 14.66 10.43 7.41
N ALA A 33 15.15 11.14 6.39
CA ALA A 33 15.66 10.54 5.17
C ALA A 33 16.91 9.71 5.48
N GLY A 34 16.91 8.41 5.12
CA GLY A 34 18.10 7.56 5.24
C GLY A 34 17.84 6.08 5.54
N GLY A 35 16.63 5.72 6.00
CA GLY A 35 16.25 4.32 6.23
C GLY A 35 15.37 3.75 5.13
N ASN A 36 15.38 2.41 5.01
CA ASN A 36 14.49 1.69 4.10
C ASN A 36 13.01 2.04 4.38
N VAL A 37 12.17 1.95 3.36
CA VAL A 37 10.71 2.10 3.48
C VAL A 37 10.17 1.20 4.58
N GLN A 38 9.12 1.64 5.25
CA GLN A 38 8.39 0.86 6.22
C GLN A 38 6.89 0.97 5.93
N PRO A 39 6.06 0.07 6.50
CA PRO A 39 4.62 0.22 6.38
C PRO A 39 4.14 1.61 6.81
N LEU A 40 3.15 2.12 6.09
CA LEU A 40 2.53 3.44 6.29
C LEU A 40 3.42 4.64 5.95
N ASP A 41 4.64 4.45 5.44
CA ASP A 41 5.39 5.55 4.85
C ASP A 41 4.62 6.11 3.64
N VAL A 42 4.59 7.44 3.52
CA VAL A 42 3.91 8.17 2.43
C VAL A 42 4.91 9.08 1.75
N ASP A 43 5.01 8.98 0.42
CA ASP A 43 5.82 9.89 -0.40
C ASP A 43 5.41 9.72 -1.89
N SER A 44 6.12 10.39 -2.80
CA SER A 44 6.09 10.02 -4.21
C SER A 44 6.62 8.61 -4.42
N TYR A 45 6.08 7.91 -5.42
CA TYR A 45 6.55 6.58 -5.80
C TYR A 45 8.07 6.54 -6.01
N ALA A 46 8.65 7.53 -6.69
CA ALA A 46 10.09 7.56 -6.94
C ALA A 46 10.92 7.64 -5.65
N ASN A 47 10.45 8.34 -4.62
CA ASN A 47 11.16 8.46 -3.36
C ASN A 47 11.03 7.20 -2.49
N LEU A 48 9.84 6.59 -2.49
CA LEU A 48 9.62 5.30 -1.85
C LEU A 48 10.50 4.22 -2.50
N LYS A 49 10.49 4.14 -3.83
CA LYS A 49 11.27 3.18 -4.61
C LYS A 49 12.76 3.24 -4.32
N LYS A 50 13.34 4.45 -4.12
CA LYS A 50 14.75 4.62 -3.76
C LYS A 50 15.14 4.02 -2.41
N ARG A 51 14.17 3.79 -1.52
CA ARG A 51 14.37 3.26 -0.17
C ARG A 51 13.82 1.83 -0.05
N GLU A 52 13.41 1.19 -1.14
CA GLU A 52 12.84 -0.16 -1.11
C GLU A 52 13.84 -1.20 -0.61
N LYS A 53 13.35 -2.28 -0.02
CA LYS A 53 14.18 -3.43 0.36
C LYS A 53 13.65 -4.70 -0.32
N VAL A 54 14.50 -5.36 -1.09
CA VAL A 54 14.14 -6.67 -1.65
C VAL A 54 13.79 -7.64 -0.53
N GLY A 55 12.60 -8.25 -0.63
CA GLY A 55 12.11 -9.27 0.31
C GLY A 55 11.42 -8.73 1.56
N ASP A 56 11.12 -7.44 1.67
CA ASP A 56 10.32 -6.88 2.78
C ASP A 56 8.80 -7.08 2.63
N ASN A 57 8.35 -7.57 1.46
CA ASN A 57 6.94 -7.76 1.10
C ASN A 57 6.08 -6.48 1.16
N LEU A 58 6.70 -5.31 1.04
CA LEU A 58 6.00 -4.04 0.89
C LEU A 58 5.79 -3.71 -0.59
N GLU A 59 4.68 -3.05 -0.87
CA GLU A 59 4.35 -2.52 -2.19
C GLU A 59 3.91 -1.06 -2.07
N HIS A 60 4.25 -0.28 -3.11
CA HIS A 60 3.89 1.13 -3.23
C HIS A 60 2.48 1.25 -3.84
N ASP A 61 1.47 1.53 -3.02
CA ASP A 61 0.08 1.66 -3.46
C ASP A 61 -0.22 3.11 -3.87
N HIS A 62 -0.40 3.36 -5.17
CA HIS A 62 -0.80 4.66 -5.69
C HIS A 62 -2.26 4.93 -5.37
N ILE A 63 -2.52 6.05 -4.70
CA ILE A 63 -3.87 6.51 -4.47
C ILE A 63 -3.99 7.94 -5.03
N PRO A 64 -4.89 8.21 -6.00
CA PRO A 64 -5.69 7.22 -6.74
C PRO A 64 -4.80 6.36 -7.65
N SER A 65 -5.34 5.26 -8.18
CA SER A 65 -4.56 4.33 -9.01
C SER A 65 -3.78 5.01 -10.15
N SER A 66 -2.57 4.52 -10.44
CA SER A 66 -1.75 5.11 -11.52
C SER A 66 -2.43 5.04 -12.90
N ALA A 67 -3.31 4.07 -13.13
CA ALA A 67 -4.07 3.96 -14.36
C ALA A 67 -5.09 5.11 -14.52
N ALA A 68 -5.79 5.49 -13.45
CA ALA A 68 -6.70 6.63 -13.43
C ALA A 68 -5.94 7.95 -13.67
N LEU A 69 -4.79 8.13 -12.99
CA LEU A 69 -3.92 9.31 -13.20
C LEU A 69 -3.48 9.43 -14.65
N LYS A 70 -2.96 8.34 -15.24
CA LYS A 70 -2.58 8.31 -16.66
C LYS A 70 -3.74 8.70 -17.54
N LYS A 71 -4.92 8.10 -17.33
CA LYS A 71 -6.06 8.35 -18.18
C LYS A 71 -6.61 9.77 -18.06
N ALA A 72 -6.61 10.34 -16.85
CA ALA A 72 -7.00 11.74 -16.62
C ALA A 72 -6.07 12.70 -17.38
N GLU A 73 -4.76 12.45 -17.34
CA GLU A 73 -3.78 13.26 -18.05
C GLU A 73 -3.91 13.13 -19.58
N GLU A 74 -4.19 11.92 -20.09
CA GLU A 74 -4.49 11.72 -21.51
C GLU A 74 -5.75 12.47 -21.96
N LYS A 75 -6.80 12.48 -21.13
CA LYS A 75 -8.01 13.28 -21.39
C LYS A 75 -7.70 14.78 -21.41
N ARG A 76 -6.92 15.26 -20.44
CA ARG A 76 -6.49 16.67 -20.33
C ARG A 76 -5.69 17.14 -21.55
N LEU A 77 -4.83 16.27 -22.08
CA LEU A 77 -4.00 16.58 -23.25
C LEU A 77 -4.70 16.31 -24.59
N GLY A 78 -5.83 15.60 -24.61
CA GLY A 78 -6.50 15.18 -25.84
C GLY A 78 -5.72 14.16 -26.68
N ARG A 79 -4.69 13.52 -26.09
CA ARG A 79 -3.84 12.51 -26.75
C ARG A 79 -3.32 11.50 -25.74
N LYS A 80 -2.84 10.35 -26.25
CA LYS A 80 -2.13 9.39 -25.42
C LYS A 80 -0.81 9.96 -24.90
N LEU A 81 -0.43 9.54 -23.70
CA LEU A 81 0.90 9.82 -23.16
C LEU A 81 1.94 8.99 -23.89
N THR A 82 3.09 9.60 -24.14
CA THR A 82 4.31 8.86 -24.45
C THR A 82 4.70 8.01 -23.24
N ARG A 83 5.54 7.00 -23.47
CA ARG A 83 6.07 6.17 -22.38
C ARG A 83 6.77 7.02 -21.31
N GLN A 84 7.60 7.98 -21.73
CA GLN A 84 8.34 8.86 -20.81
C GLN A 84 7.41 9.73 -19.97
N GLU A 85 6.34 10.27 -20.56
CA GLU A 85 5.35 11.05 -19.81
C GLU A 85 4.58 10.19 -18.81
N ALA A 86 4.17 8.98 -19.21
CA ALA A 86 3.50 8.04 -18.32
C ALA A 86 4.39 7.62 -17.14
N ASP A 87 5.67 7.32 -17.41
CA ASP A 87 6.66 6.97 -16.38
C ASP A 87 6.91 8.16 -15.44
N ALA A 88 7.04 9.37 -15.98
CA ALA A 88 7.21 10.59 -15.18
C ALA A 88 5.99 10.86 -14.28
N LEU A 89 4.78 10.68 -14.80
CA LEU A 89 3.54 10.82 -14.03
C LEU A 89 3.46 9.77 -12.90
N HIS A 90 3.71 8.51 -13.22
CA HIS A 90 3.73 7.40 -12.26
C HIS A 90 4.74 7.63 -11.13
N ASN A 91 5.96 8.04 -11.48
CA ASN A 91 7.03 8.29 -10.53
C ASN A 91 6.75 9.48 -9.61
N LYS A 92 6.06 10.50 -10.12
CA LYS A 92 5.67 11.68 -9.36
C LYS A 92 4.43 11.43 -8.51
N ALA A 93 3.55 10.48 -8.86
CA ALA A 93 2.32 10.20 -8.11
C ALA A 93 2.61 9.81 -6.65
N ASN A 94 1.72 10.20 -5.73
CA ASN A 94 1.87 9.86 -4.32
C ASN A 94 1.42 8.42 -4.09
N ALA A 95 2.07 7.75 -3.15
CA ALA A 95 1.77 6.38 -2.77
C ALA A 95 1.93 6.20 -1.25
N ILE A 96 1.36 5.12 -0.75
CA ILE A 96 1.54 4.63 0.62
C ILE A 96 2.17 3.25 0.59
N GLU A 97 3.09 2.99 1.50
CA GLU A 97 3.66 1.67 1.71
C GLU A 97 2.68 0.74 2.44
N VAL A 98 2.33 -0.36 1.80
CA VAL A 98 1.43 -1.36 2.37
C VAL A 98 2.00 -2.76 2.17
N PRO A 99 1.71 -3.71 3.07
CA PRO A 99 2.00 -5.11 2.81
C PRO A 99 1.34 -5.59 1.52
N LYS A 100 2.01 -6.45 0.77
CA LYS A 100 1.51 -7.00 -0.50
C LYS A 100 0.12 -7.64 -0.40
N ASP A 101 -0.18 -8.33 0.69
CA ASP A 101 -1.48 -8.97 0.91
C ASP A 101 -2.59 -7.97 1.29
N VAL A 102 -2.22 -6.81 1.87
CA VAL A 102 -3.12 -5.65 2.05
C VAL A 102 -3.42 -5.03 0.69
N HIS A 103 -2.39 -4.74 -0.12
CA HIS A 103 -2.55 -4.16 -1.46
C HIS A 103 -3.39 -5.07 -2.38
N ALA A 104 -3.18 -6.39 -2.31
CA ALA A 104 -3.91 -7.35 -3.14
C ALA A 104 -5.43 -7.36 -2.93
N LYS A 105 -5.91 -6.83 -1.80
CA LYS A 105 -7.35 -6.70 -1.47
C LYS A 105 -7.99 -5.45 -2.09
N SER A 106 -7.22 -4.54 -2.67
CA SER A 106 -7.75 -3.35 -3.35
C SER A 106 -8.38 -3.70 -4.70
N ASP A 107 -9.41 -2.95 -5.09
CA ASP A 107 -10.15 -3.15 -6.35
C ASP A 107 -9.32 -2.77 -7.58
N THR A 108 -8.30 -1.94 -7.38
CA THR A 108 -7.40 -1.45 -8.43
C THR A 108 -6.11 -2.28 -8.55
N TYR A 109 -5.97 -3.35 -7.75
CA TYR A 109 -4.76 -4.17 -7.73
C TYR A 109 -4.59 -4.99 -9.02
N ARG A 110 -3.50 -4.73 -9.74
CA ARG A 110 -3.13 -5.44 -10.98
C ARG A 110 -4.32 -5.53 -11.95
N GLY A 111 -4.67 -6.72 -12.41
CA GLY A 111 -5.71 -6.95 -13.42
C GLY A 111 -7.15 -6.68 -12.95
N LYS A 112 -7.38 -6.28 -11.70
CA LYS A 112 -8.73 -5.99 -11.18
C LYS A 112 -9.28 -4.64 -11.65
N ASN A 113 -8.41 -3.68 -11.99
CA ASN A 113 -8.84 -2.36 -12.41
C ASN A 113 -9.45 -2.38 -13.83
N THR A 114 -10.77 -2.35 -13.92
CA THR A 114 -11.48 -2.46 -15.21
C THR A 114 -11.34 -1.18 -16.04
N LYS A 115 -11.42 -1.30 -17.37
CA LYS A 115 -11.41 -0.12 -18.26
C LYS A 115 -12.50 0.89 -17.88
N LYS A 116 -13.69 0.41 -17.53
CA LYS A 116 -14.81 1.28 -17.11
C LYS A 116 -14.46 2.05 -15.84
N GLN A 117 -13.93 1.36 -14.82
CA GLN A 117 -13.51 2.01 -13.58
C GLN A 117 -12.40 3.03 -13.81
N ILE A 118 -11.42 2.73 -14.67
CA ILE A 118 -10.37 3.70 -15.06
C ILE A 118 -10.97 4.95 -15.71
N GLU A 119 -11.96 4.80 -16.59
CA GLU A 119 -12.64 5.92 -17.23
C GLU A 119 -13.41 6.78 -16.25
N ASP A 120 -14.16 6.15 -15.34
CA ASP A 120 -14.94 6.80 -14.29
C ASP A 120 -14.02 7.52 -13.28
N ASP A 121 -12.96 6.84 -12.82
CA ASP A 121 -11.98 7.38 -11.87
C ASP A 121 -11.20 8.55 -12.47
N ALA A 122 -10.86 8.48 -13.77
CA ALA A 122 -10.19 9.56 -14.47
C ALA A 122 -11.07 10.81 -14.67
N ALA A 123 -12.40 10.67 -14.56
CA ALA A 123 -13.31 11.81 -14.62
C ALA A 123 -13.40 12.55 -13.27
N ASP A 124 -13.10 11.87 -12.16
CA ASP A 124 -13.09 12.44 -10.81
C ASP A 124 -12.04 11.74 -9.93
N LEU A 125 -10.80 12.23 -10.02
CA LEU A 125 -9.66 11.68 -9.29
C LEU A 125 -9.85 11.81 -7.76
N SER A 126 -10.53 12.87 -7.30
CA SER A 126 -10.78 13.10 -5.87
C SER A 126 -11.72 12.05 -5.30
N LYS A 127 -12.79 11.73 -6.05
CA LYS A 127 -13.72 10.65 -5.69
C LYS A 127 -13.05 9.28 -5.73
N ALA A 128 -12.23 9.02 -6.75
CA ALA A 128 -11.45 7.79 -6.83
C ALA A 128 -10.50 7.64 -5.63
N ALA A 129 -9.74 8.71 -5.30
CA ALA A 129 -8.83 8.73 -4.16
C ALA A 129 -9.57 8.48 -2.84
N ASN A 130 -10.75 9.09 -2.63
CA ASN A 130 -11.56 8.88 -1.43
C ASN A 130 -12.01 7.43 -1.26
N ARG A 131 -12.44 6.78 -2.34
CA ARG A 131 -12.76 5.34 -2.33
C ARG A 131 -11.52 4.51 -1.98
N ASP A 132 -10.41 4.78 -2.64
CA ASP A 132 -9.18 4.03 -2.46
C ASP A 132 -8.64 4.20 -1.02
N TYR A 133 -8.69 5.40 -0.43
CA TYR A 133 -8.37 5.62 0.99
C TYR A 133 -9.24 4.77 1.92
N ALA A 134 -10.55 4.70 1.67
CA ALA A 134 -11.46 3.92 2.50
C ALA A 134 -11.14 2.42 2.43
N THR A 135 -10.85 1.91 1.23
CA THR A 135 -10.44 0.52 0.99
C THR A 135 -9.10 0.22 1.66
N THR A 136 -8.07 1.05 1.45
CA THR A 136 -6.75 0.89 2.08
C THR A 136 -6.84 0.95 3.59
N ARG A 137 -7.63 1.89 4.15
CA ARG A 137 -7.90 1.96 5.60
C ARG A 137 -8.48 0.65 6.13
N LYS A 138 -9.57 0.17 5.52
CA LYS A 138 -10.25 -1.07 5.92
C LYS A 138 -9.29 -2.26 5.89
N ASN A 139 -8.48 -2.38 4.83
CA ASN A 139 -7.56 -3.50 4.66
C ASN A 139 -6.41 -3.47 5.67
N LEU A 140 -5.87 -2.29 5.98
CA LEU A 140 -4.82 -2.13 7.00
C LEU A 140 -5.34 -2.43 8.41
N LEU A 141 -6.56 -1.99 8.76
CA LEU A 141 -7.18 -2.30 10.04
C LEU A 141 -7.43 -3.81 10.19
N ALA A 142 -7.96 -4.45 9.14
CA ALA A 142 -8.18 -5.89 9.13
C ALA A 142 -6.87 -6.69 9.22
N HIS A 143 -5.75 -6.10 8.80
CA HIS A 143 -4.41 -6.67 8.93
C HIS A 143 -3.79 -6.42 10.32
N GLY A 144 -4.45 -5.65 11.20
CA GLY A 144 -4.01 -5.43 12.59
C GLY A 144 -3.21 -4.15 12.83
N TYR A 145 -3.15 -3.23 11.87
CA TYR A 145 -2.57 -1.90 12.12
C TYR A 145 -3.47 -1.06 13.04
N SER A 146 -2.83 -0.21 13.85
CA SER A 146 -3.50 0.78 14.70
C SER A 146 -4.28 1.79 13.85
N ALA A 147 -5.54 2.04 14.19
CA ALA A 147 -6.35 3.05 13.51
C ALA A 147 -5.71 4.43 13.52
N LYS A 148 -5.08 4.81 14.64
CA LYS A 148 -4.39 6.09 14.77
C LYS A 148 -3.25 6.24 13.75
N ASP A 149 -2.45 5.20 13.56
CA ASP A 149 -1.29 5.25 12.66
C ASP A 149 -1.73 5.21 11.19
N VAL A 150 -2.75 4.40 10.88
CA VAL A 150 -3.36 4.34 9.55
C VAL A 150 -3.97 5.68 9.18
N ASP A 151 -4.73 6.29 10.09
CA ASP A 151 -5.39 7.58 9.84
C ASP A 151 -4.37 8.69 9.65
N ALA A 152 -3.29 8.73 10.46
CA ALA A 152 -2.21 9.69 10.29
C ALA A 152 -1.53 9.58 8.91
N ALA A 153 -1.23 8.36 8.45
CA ALA A 153 -0.65 8.16 7.11
C ALA A 153 -1.61 8.53 5.98
N LEU A 154 -2.90 8.18 6.10
CA LEU A 154 -3.89 8.55 5.09
C LEU A 154 -4.15 10.06 5.06
N ASP A 155 -4.05 10.75 6.20
CA ASP A 155 -4.15 12.22 6.25
C ASP A 155 -2.95 12.90 5.60
N GLU A 156 -1.74 12.37 5.80
CA GLU A 156 -0.54 12.82 5.08
C GLU A 156 -0.71 12.63 3.56
N LEU A 157 -1.19 11.46 3.13
CA LEU A 157 -1.41 11.17 1.71
C LEU A 157 -2.52 12.06 1.10
N ARG A 158 -3.61 12.31 1.83
CA ARG A 158 -4.66 13.27 1.44
C ARG A 158 -4.08 14.67 1.28
N ALA A 159 -3.28 15.13 2.24
CA ALA A 159 -2.64 16.44 2.16
C ALA A 159 -1.67 16.53 0.97
N ALA A 160 -0.93 15.47 0.66
CA ALA A 160 -0.05 15.41 -0.50
C ALA A 160 -0.82 15.40 -1.84
N ASN A 161 -1.98 14.74 -1.88
CA ASN A 161 -2.86 14.71 -3.07
C ASN A 161 -3.59 16.04 -3.30
N ARG A 162 -4.05 16.70 -2.25
CA ARG A 162 -4.65 18.05 -2.36
C ARG A 162 -3.71 19.06 -3.00
N LYS A 163 -2.41 18.98 -2.69
CA LYS A 163 -1.38 19.82 -3.33
C LYS A 163 -1.23 19.59 -4.84
N LYS A 164 -1.76 18.47 -5.36
CA LYS A 164 -1.78 18.11 -6.78
C LYS A 164 -3.16 18.28 -7.43
N GLY A 165 -4.13 18.86 -6.72
CA GLY A 165 -5.49 19.05 -7.22
C GLY A 165 -6.35 17.78 -7.21
N ILE A 166 -6.04 16.83 -6.32
CA ILE A 166 -6.81 15.59 -6.06
C ILE A 166 -7.42 15.66 -4.66
#